data_AF-A0A822YN94-F1
#
_entry.id   AF-A0A822YN94-F1
#
_cell.length_a   1.000
_cell.length_b   1.000
_cell.length_c   1.000
_cell.angle_alpha   90.00
_cell.angle_beta   90.00
_cell.angle_gamma   90.00
#
_symmetry.space_group_name_H-M   'P 1'
#
loop_
_entity.id
_entity.type
_entity.pdbx_description
1 polymer ?
#
loop_
_entity_poly.entity_id
_entity_poly.type
_entity_poly.pdbx_seq_one_letter_code
_entity_poly.pdbx_strand_id
1 'polypeptide(L)'
;MASASSFQLMILVIQCLAALSVSHATSVHFFHHAQVWAGSFCASEKGCCFPNTGMVSQEFTVHGLFPCSSSGTRLMNCDRGNSLDLSQITGLLHTMQRKWPSYSCPSSDSTPFWAHEWSKHGTCSLSVFDGQYDYFKAGLDLKDKVNILQILKRKGLTPMGSTTARRESHESFR
;
A
#
# COMPACT_ATOMS: atom_id res chain seq x y z
N MET A 1 36.40 35.71 30.38
CA MET A 1 35.18 35.55 31.21
C MET A 1 33.99 35.83 30.32
N ALA A 2 33.27 34.81 29.86
CA ALA A 2 32.06 35.04 29.07
C ALA A 2 30.96 35.61 29.99
N SER A 3 30.27 36.66 29.54
CA SER A 3 29.19 37.31 30.28
C SER A 3 28.01 36.35 30.47
N ALA A 4 27.31 36.43 31.60
CA ALA A 4 26.10 35.65 31.88
C ALA A 4 25.06 35.73 30.74
N SER A 5 24.99 36.88 30.05
CA SER A 5 24.13 37.10 28.89
C SER A 5 24.51 36.23 27.67
N SER A 6 25.80 35.93 27.48
CA SER A 6 26.29 35.07 26.41
C SER A 6 25.93 33.60 26.65
N PHE A 7 25.97 33.16 27.91
CA PHE A 7 25.54 31.81 28.31
C PHE A 7 24.03 31.62 28.17
N GLN A 8 23.22 32.61 28.54
CA GLN A 8 21.76 32.55 28.36
C GLN A 8 21.37 32.49 26.87
N LEU A 9 22.04 33.26 26.01
CA LEU A 9 21.78 33.22 24.57
C LEU A 9 22.13 31.85 23.96
N MET A 10 23.26 31.26 24.37
CA MET A 10 23.66 29.91 23.95
C MET A 10 22.64 28.84 24.38
N ILE A 11 22.13 28.90 25.61
CA ILE A 11 21.11 27.95 26.10
C ILE A 11 19.81 28.08 25.31
N LEU A 12 19.36 29.31 25.03
CA LEU A 12 18.15 29.56 24.23
C LEU A 12 18.29 29.04 22.79
N VAL A 13 19.45 29.21 22.17
CA VAL A 13 19.73 28.68 20.82
C VAL A 13 19.71 27.15 20.81
N ILE A 14 20.30 26.49 21.82
CA ILE A 14 20.27 25.03 21.95
C ILE A 14 18.85 24.50 22.19
N GLN A 15 18.05 25.18 23.02
CA GLN A 15 16.65 24.82 23.25
C GLN A 15 15.79 25.00 21.99
N CYS A 16 16.06 26.05 21.20
CA CYS A 16 15.39 26.28 19.93
C CYS A 16 15.75 25.22 18.88
N LEU A 17 17.03 24.84 18.79
CA LEU A 17 17.51 23.76 17.92
C LEU A 17 16.93 22.39 18.31
N ALA A 18 16.81 22.10 19.60
CA ALA A 18 16.16 20.88 20.09
C ALA A 18 14.66 20.86 19.75
N ALA A 19 13.95 21.98 19.89
CA ALA A 19 12.54 22.09 19.55
C ALA A 19 12.26 21.96 18.03
N LEU A 20 13.20 22.40 17.18
CA LEU A 20 13.13 22.25 15.72
C LEU A 20 13.37 20.81 15.23
N SER A 21 13.93 19.94 16.07
CA SER A 21 14.33 18.58 15.69
C SER A 21 13.26 17.51 15.90
N VAL A 22 12.13 17.84 16.53
CA VAL A 22 11.05 16.88 16.78
C VAL A 22 10.08 16.85 15.59
N SER A 23 10.61 16.48 14.43
CA SER A 23 9.79 15.89 13.37
C SER A 23 9.37 14.52 13.89
N HIS A 24 8.13 14.36 14.36
CA HIS A 24 7.58 13.03 14.61
C HIS A 24 7.45 12.32 13.26
N ALA A 25 8.51 11.66 12.81
CA ALA A 25 8.41 10.63 11.80
C ALA A 25 7.46 9.58 12.38
N THR A 26 6.24 9.50 11.84
CA THR A 26 5.30 8.44 12.20
C THR A 26 5.96 7.13 11.81
N SER A 27 6.43 6.38 12.80
CA SER A 27 7.16 5.15 12.55
C SER A 27 6.19 4.08 12.05
N VAL A 28 6.55 3.46 10.93
CA VAL A 28 5.84 2.28 10.42
C VAL A 28 6.11 1.13 11.38
N HIS A 29 5.05 0.53 11.91
CA HIS A 29 5.16 -0.62 12.82
C HIS A 29 4.80 -1.92 12.11
N PHE A 30 3.79 -1.90 11.26
CA PHE A 30 3.40 -3.05 10.44
C PHE A 30 2.69 -2.59 9.17
N PHE A 31 2.41 -3.54 8.28
CA PHE A 31 1.67 -3.29 7.04
C PHE A 31 0.40 -4.12 6.97
N HIS A 32 -0.69 -3.51 6.51
CA HIS A 32 -1.82 -4.24 5.96
C HIS A 32 -1.62 -4.43 4.45
N HIS A 33 -1.42 -5.67 4.02
CA HIS A 33 -1.44 -6.01 2.61
C HIS A 33 -2.84 -6.46 2.20
N ALA A 34 -3.52 -5.64 1.39
CA ALA A 34 -4.87 -5.90 0.93
C ALA A 34 -4.88 -6.49 -0.48
N GLN A 35 -5.61 -7.59 -0.65
CA GLN A 35 -5.89 -8.16 -1.95
C GLN A 35 -7.39 -8.11 -2.23
N VAL A 36 -7.78 -7.96 -3.50
CA VAL A 36 -9.16 -7.84 -3.95
C VAL A 36 -9.51 -8.97 -4.91
N TRP A 37 -10.74 -9.47 -4.81
CA TRP A 37 -11.32 -10.39 -5.77
C TRP A 37 -12.16 -9.61 -6.78
N ALA A 38 -11.76 -9.64 -8.05
CA ALA A 38 -12.42 -8.86 -9.11
C ALA A 38 -13.93 -9.16 -9.19
N GLY A 39 -14.34 -10.42 -9.08
CA GLY A 39 -15.74 -10.82 -9.16
C GLY A 39 -16.62 -10.13 -8.11
N SER A 40 -16.14 -9.98 -6.87
CA SER A 40 -16.88 -9.29 -5.82
C SER A 40 -16.82 -7.77 -5.94
N PHE A 41 -15.71 -7.22 -6.45
CA PHE A 41 -15.58 -5.79 -6.68
C PHE A 41 -16.58 -5.31 -7.76
N CYS A 42 -16.66 -6.08 -8.85
CA CYS A 42 -17.49 -5.80 -10.00
C CYS A 42 -18.98 -6.10 -9.79
N ALA A 43 -19.33 -6.93 -8.81
CA ALA A 43 -20.72 -7.21 -8.46
C ALA A 43 -21.39 -6.09 -7.63
N SER A 44 -20.67 -5.03 -7.30
CA SER A 44 -21.23 -3.86 -6.61
C SER A 44 -22.11 -3.01 -7.54
N GLU A 45 -23.05 -2.23 -6.97
CA GLU A 45 -23.95 -1.35 -7.73
C GLU A 45 -23.23 -0.34 -8.63
N LYS A 46 -22.00 0.05 -8.27
CA LYS A 46 -21.18 0.98 -9.05
C LYS A 46 -20.60 0.34 -10.32
N GLY A 47 -20.62 -0.99 -10.42
CA GLY A 47 -19.93 -1.74 -11.47
C GLY A 47 -18.42 -1.59 -11.41
N CYS A 48 -17.73 -2.10 -12.44
CA CYS A 48 -16.29 -1.97 -12.59
C CYS A 48 -15.91 -1.96 -14.08
N CYS A 49 -14.67 -1.56 -14.36
CA CYS A 49 -14.09 -1.66 -15.69
C CYS A 49 -12.82 -2.51 -15.60
N PHE A 50 -12.72 -3.54 -16.45
CA PHE A 50 -11.50 -4.31 -16.55
C PHE A 50 -10.43 -3.52 -17.32
N PRO A 51 -9.14 -3.69 -16.99
CA PRO A 51 -8.05 -3.09 -17.76
C PRO A 51 -8.09 -3.53 -19.22
N ASN A 52 -7.73 -2.63 -20.13
CA ASN A 52 -7.66 -2.91 -21.57
C ASN A 52 -6.64 -3.99 -21.96
N THR A 53 -5.83 -4.48 -21.01
CA THR A 53 -4.83 -5.53 -21.21
C THR A 53 -5.41 -6.94 -21.30
N GLY A 54 -6.74 -7.09 -21.30
CA GLY A 54 -7.45 -8.32 -21.69
C GLY A 54 -7.36 -9.50 -20.72
N MET A 55 -6.52 -9.43 -19.70
CA MET A 55 -6.43 -10.45 -18.66
C MET A 55 -6.60 -9.83 -17.29
N VAL A 56 -7.69 -10.20 -16.63
CA VAL A 56 -7.65 -10.35 -15.18
C VAL A 56 -8.10 -11.77 -14.89
N SER A 57 -7.13 -12.59 -14.50
CA SER A 57 -7.33 -13.96 -14.08
C SER A 57 -8.41 -14.06 -13.00
N GLN A 58 -9.01 -15.24 -12.88
CA GLN A 58 -9.81 -15.63 -11.71
C GLN A 58 -8.92 -15.78 -10.47
N GLU A 59 -8.13 -14.75 -10.13
CA GLU A 59 -7.25 -14.67 -8.98
C GLU A 59 -7.52 -13.39 -8.20
N PHE A 60 -7.12 -13.40 -6.93
CA PHE A 60 -6.99 -12.16 -6.19
C PHE A 60 -5.89 -11.31 -6.81
N THR A 61 -6.05 -9.99 -6.75
CA THR A 61 -5.04 -9.00 -7.14
C THR A 61 -4.73 -8.07 -5.97
N VAL A 62 -3.61 -7.36 -6.02
CA VAL A 62 -3.24 -6.39 -4.99
C VAL A 62 -4.17 -5.18 -5.09
N HIS A 63 -4.73 -4.78 -3.95
CA HIS A 63 -5.39 -3.50 -3.79
C HIS A 63 -4.39 -2.47 -3.27
N GLY A 64 -3.67 -2.79 -2.19
CA GLY A 64 -2.66 -1.89 -1.65
C GLY A 64 -1.81 -2.48 -0.53
N LEU A 65 -0.73 -1.77 -0.21
CA LEU A 65 0.15 -2.06 0.92
C LEU A 65 0.15 -0.85 1.86
N PHE A 66 -0.49 -0.98 3.01
CA PHE A 66 -0.80 0.16 3.87
C PHE A 66 0.08 0.15 5.13
N PRO A 67 1.01 1.11 5.29
CA PRO A 67 1.76 1.25 6.52
C PRO A 67 0.85 1.70 7.66
N CYS A 68 1.06 1.10 8.84
CA CYS A 68 0.28 1.36 10.05
C CYS A 68 1.20 1.68 11.24
N SER A 69 0.72 2.58 12.11
CA SER A 69 1.32 2.81 13.43
C SER A 69 1.08 1.61 14.36
N SER A 70 1.76 1.60 15.51
CA SER A 70 1.53 0.60 16.56
C SER A 70 0.10 0.59 17.10
N SER A 71 -0.62 1.72 17.04
CA SER A 71 -2.05 1.82 17.40
C SER A 71 -3.00 1.28 16.33
N GLY A 72 -2.49 0.84 15.17
CA GLY A 72 -3.27 0.35 14.04
C GLY A 72 -3.83 1.44 13.12
N THR A 73 -3.42 2.70 13.31
CA THR A 73 -3.82 3.81 12.43
C THR A 73 -3.08 3.72 11.11
N ARG A 74 -3.79 3.78 9.97
CA ARG A 74 -3.16 3.87 8.65
C ARG A 74 -2.44 5.21 8.50
N LEU A 75 -1.17 5.15 8.12
CA LEU A 75 -0.40 6.34 7.77
C LEU A 75 -0.75 6.76 6.34
N MET A 76 -0.96 8.06 6.14
CA MET A 76 -1.44 8.59 4.87
C MET A 76 -0.82 9.94 4.49
N ASN A 77 -0.57 10.14 3.19
CA ASN A 77 -0.13 11.40 2.57
C ASN A 77 1.12 12.02 3.23
N CYS A 78 2.12 11.20 3.57
CA CYS A 78 3.27 11.64 4.37
C CYS A 78 4.27 12.51 3.60
N ASP A 79 4.35 12.35 2.28
CA ASP A 79 5.16 13.21 1.42
C ASP A 79 4.41 13.48 0.11
N ARG A 80 3.72 14.62 0.04
CA ARG A 80 2.93 14.99 -1.15
C ARG A 80 3.80 15.46 -2.32
N GLY A 81 5.06 15.81 -2.08
CA GLY A 81 6.00 16.23 -3.12
C GLY A 81 6.64 15.06 -3.87
N ASN A 82 6.65 13.89 -3.25
CA ASN A 82 7.21 12.66 -3.81
C ASN A 82 6.17 11.92 -4.67
N SER A 83 6.00 12.38 -5.91
CA SER A 83 5.10 11.76 -6.88
C SER A 83 5.67 10.45 -7.46
N LEU A 84 4.79 9.58 -7.96
CA LEU A 84 5.20 8.36 -8.67
C LEU A 84 6.05 8.71 -9.90
N ASP A 85 7.19 8.06 -10.03
CA ASP A 85 8.11 8.11 -11.16
C ASP A 85 8.20 6.71 -11.77
N LEU A 86 7.55 6.54 -12.92
CA LEU A 86 7.50 5.25 -13.62
C LEU A 86 8.87 4.74 -14.05
N SER A 87 9.85 5.63 -14.23
CA SER A 87 11.22 5.25 -14.59
C SER A 87 11.86 4.41 -13.47
N GLN A 88 11.54 4.68 -12.20
CA GLN A 88 12.06 3.93 -11.05
C GLN A 88 11.45 2.53 -10.92
N ILE A 89 10.29 2.28 -11.53
CA ILE A 89 9.56 1.01 -11.42
C ILE A 89 9.41 0.28 -12.75
N THR A 90 10.17 0.67 -13.77
CA THR A 90 10.06 0.11 -15.13
C THR A 90 10.17 -1.42 -15.15
N GLY A 91 11.05 -1.98 -14.32
CA GLY A 91 11.21 -3.44 -14.17
C GLY A 91 10.02 -4.18 -13.56
N LEU A 92 9.05 -3.46 -12.96
CA LEU A 92 7.87 -4.04 -12.32
C LEU A 92 6.59 -3.86 -13.15
N LEU A 93 6.55 -2.93 -14.11
CA LEU A 93 5.33 -2.50 -14.80
C LEU A 93 4.52 -3.65 -15.40
N HIS A 94 5.17 -4.59 -16.10
CA HIS A 94 4.48 -5.74 -16.67
C HIS A 94 3.82 -6.65 -15.60
N THR A 95 4.49 -6.84 -14.46
CA THR A 95 3.96 -7.62 -13.34
C THR A 95 2.84 -6.86 -12.64
N MET A 96 2.99 -5.56 -12.43
CA MET A 96 1.98 -4.70 -11.81
C MET A 96 0.69 -4.66 -12.63
N GLN A 97 0.79 -4.59 -13.96
CA GLN A 97 -0.38 -4.60 -14.84
C GLN A 97 -1.25 -5.86 -14.67
N ARG A 98 -0.64 -7.00 -14.32
CA ARG A 98 -1.34 -8.27 -14.08
C ARG A 98 -1.79 -8.45 -12.64
N LYS A 99 -0.93 -8.11 -11.68
CA LYS A 99 -1.12 -8.45 -10.25
C LYS A 99 -1.67 -7.31 -9.41
N TRP A 100 -1.59 -6.07 -9.88
CA TRP A 100 -2.06 -4.86 -9.18
C TRP A 100 -2.88 -3.94 -10.12
N PRO A 101 -3.86 -4.45 -10.88
CA PRO A 101 -4.65 -3.64 -11.80
C PRO A 101 -5.64 -2.72 -11.08
N SER A 102 -6.05 -1.66 -11.77
CA SER A 102 -7.23 -0.87 -11.46
C SER A 102 -8.49 -1.55 -12.00
N TYR A 103 -9.59 -1.47 -11.24
CA TYR A 103 -10.94 -1.84 -11.69
C TYR A 103 -11.88 -0.65 -11.81
N SER A 104 -11.36 0.57 -11.68
CA SER A 104 -12.12 1.81 -11.75
C SER A 104 -12.55 2.12 -13.18
N CYS A 105 -13.69 2.80 -13.32
CA CYS A 105 -14.20 3.27 -14.62
C CYS A 105 -13.88 4.76 -14.85
N PRO A 106 -13.64 5.19 -16.11
CA PRO A 106 -13.52 4.36 -17.31
C PRO A 106 -12.27 3.47 -17.28
N SER A 107 -12.22 2.43 -18.12
CA SER A 107 -11.03 1.58 -18.22
C SER A 107 -9.81 2.42 -18.59
N SER A 108 -8.71 2.24 -17.86
CA SER A 108 -7.45 2.93 -18.07
C SER A 108 -6.27 1.96 -17.92
N ASP A 109 -5.07 2.41 -18.30
CA ASP A 109 -3.87 1.82 -17.71
C ASP A 109 -3.90 2.03 -16.18
N SER A 110 -3.28 1.15 -15.41
CA SER A 110 -3.42 1.17 -13.95
C SER A 110 -2.53 2.22 -13.28
N THR A 111 -1.85 3.06 -14.06
CA THR A 111 -0.93 4.08 -13.57
C THR A 111 -1.57 5.09 -12.62
N PRO A 112 -2.76 5.66 -12.89
CA PRO A 112 -3.39 6.59 -11.96
C PRO A 112 -3.70 5.95 -10.61
N PHE A 113 -4.02 4.65 -10.61
CA PHE A 113 -4.23 3.90 -9.39
C PHE A 113 -2.93 3.69 -8.62
N TRP A 114 -1.84 3.30 -9.30
CA TRP A 114 -0.52 3.19 -8.65
C TRP A 114 -0.03 4.52 -8.10
N ALA A 115 -0.27 5.63 -8.82
CA ALA A 115 0.08 6.97 -8.35
C ALA A 115 -0.71 7.36 -7.09
N HIS A 116 -1.98 6.99 -7.01
CA HIS A 116 -2.79 7.17 -5.81
C HIS A 116 -2.24 6.37 -4.63
N GLU A 117 -1.97 5.08 -4.82
CA GLU A 117 -1.45 4.19 -3.79
C GLU A 117 -0.06 4.64 -3.29
N TRP A 118 0.83 5.06 -4.21
CA TRP A 118 2.13 5.63 -3.84
C TRP A 118 1.97 6.91 -3.03
N SER A 119 1.30 7.93 -3.58
CA SER A 119 1.19 9.25 -2.94
C SER A 119 0.51 9.17 -1.58
N LYS A 120 -0.55 8.38 -1.48
CA LYS A 120 -1.35 8.25 -0.26
C LYS A 120 -0.73 7.31 0.75
N HIS A 121 -0.08 6.22 0.36
CA HIS A 121 0.38 5.18 1.29
C HIS A 121 1.88 4.90 1.19
N GLY A 122 2.43 4.73 -0.02
CA GLY A 122 3.85 4.42 -0.22
C GLY A 122 4.81 5.46 0.35
N THR A 123 4.48 6.75 0.21
CA THR A 123 5.27 7.87 0.77
C THR A 123 5.44 7.80 2.30
N CYS A 124 4.55 7.09 2.99
CA CYS A 124 4.64 6.88 4.44
C CYS A 124 5.57 5.73 4.84
N SER A 125 6.21 5.06 3.88
CA SER A 125 7.06 3.87 4.12
C SER A 125 8.53 4.08 3.78
N LEU A 126 8.97 5.32 3.60
CA LEU A 126 10.35 5.69 3.26
C LEU A 126 11.37 5.38 4.37
N SER A 127 10.92 5.08 5.60
CA SER A 127 11.78 4.58 6.68
C SER A 127 12.05 3.06 6.60
N VAL A 128 11.32 2.35 5.73
CA VAL A 128 11.39 0.89 5.56
C VAL A 128 11.86 0.50 4.17
N PHE A 129 11.45 1.24 3.14
CA PHE A 129 11.75 0.96 1.74
C PHE A 129 12.62 2.07 1.14
N ASP A 130 13.59 1.68 0.32
CA ASP A 130 14.45 2.62 -0.42
C ASP A 130 13.75 3.04 -1.72
N GLY A 131 12.67 3.82 -1.55
CA GLY A 131 11.92 4.41 -2.65
C GLY A 131 10.82 3.53 -3.25
N GLN A 132 10.42 3.89 -4.47
CA GLN A 132 9.18 3.42 -5.10
C GLN A 132 9.26 1.95 -5.50
N TYR A 133 10.41 1.54 -6.05
CA TYR A 133 10.65 0.17 -6.50
C TYR A 133 10.44 -0.83 -5.36
N ASP A 134 11.08 -0.59 -4.22
CA ASP A 134 11.01 -1.48 -3.05
C ASP A 134 9.58 -1.59 -2.50
N TYR A 135 8.85 -0.48 -2.42
CA TYR A 135 7.45 -0.47 -1.98
C TYR A 135 6.56 -1.34 -2.87
N PHE A 136 6.61 -1.12 -4.19
CA PHE A 136 5.78 -1.88 -5.12
C PHE A 136 6.21 -3.34 -5.20
N LYS A 137 7.53 -3.61 -5.18
CA LYS A 137 8.06 -4.96 -5.16
C LYS A 137 7.60 -5.72 -3.91
N ALA A 138 7.62 -5.10 -2.73
CA ALA A 138 7.16 -5.73 -1.50
C ALA A 138 5.69 -6.15 -1.56
N GLY A 139 4.81 -5.29 -2.11
CA GLY A 139 3.40 -5.64 -2.33
C GLY A 139 3.22 -6.84 -3.28
N LEU A 140 3.97 -6.86 -4.39
CA LEU A 140 3.95 -7.97 -5.36
C LEU A 140 4.49 -9.27 -4.76
N ASP A 141 5.59 -9.21 -4.00
CA ASP A 141 6.19 -10.37 -3.34
C ASP A 141 5.23 -10.96 -2.29
N LEU A 142 4.55 -10.11 -1.51
CA LEU A 142 3.54 -10.55 -0.54
C LEU A 142 2.33 -11.21 -1.21
N LYS A 143 1.92 -10.72 -2.38
CA LYS A 143 0.88 -11.34 -3.20
C LYS A 143 1.26 -12.74 -3.66
N ASP A 144 2.51 -12.93 -4.07
CA ASP A 144 2.99 -14.25 -4.51
C ASP A 144 3.15 -15.21 -3.33
N LYS A 145 3.63 -14.71 -2.20
CA LYS A 145 3.77 -15.49 -0.96
C LYS A 145 2.41 -15.91 -0.38
N VAL A 146 1.40 -15.04 -0.45
CA VAL A 146 0.06 -15.31 0.09
C VAL A 146 -0.94 -15.45 -1.06
N ASN A 147 -0.94 -16.62 -1.69
CA ASN A 147 -1.92 -16.97 -2.70
C ASN A 147 -3.27 -17.37 -2.06
N ILE A 148 -4.10 -16.35 -1.81
CA ILE A 148 -5.42 -16.48 -1.17
C ILE A 148 -6.30 -17.51 -1.89
N LEU A 149 -6.34 -17.49 -3.23
CA LEU A 149 -7.15 -18.43 -3.98
C LEU A 149 -6.71 -19.88 -3.75
N GLN A 150 -5.41 -20.15 -3.74
CA GLN A 150 -4.88 -21.48 -3.48
C GLN A 150 -5.16 -21.94 -2.04
N ILE A 151 -5.09 -21.03 -1.06
CA ILE A 151 -5.48 -21.31 0.33
C ILE A 151 -6.94 -21.73 0.40
N LEU A 152 -7.84 -20.97 -0.23
CA LEU A 152 -9.27 -21.27 -0.29
C LEU A 152 -9.55 -22.60 -1.00
N LYS A 153 -8.93 -22.84 -2.17
CA LYS A 153 -9.08 -24.09 -2.94
C LYS A 153 -8.68 -25.32 -2.13
N ARG A 154 -7.60 -25.24 -1.35
CA ARG A 154 -7.17 -26.34 -0.45
C ARG A 154 -8.20 -26.68 0.64
N LYS A 155 -9.11 -25.75 0.94
CA LYS A 155 -10.21 -25.93 1.89
C LYS A 155 -11.53 -26.27 1.20
N GLY A 156 -11.51 -26.60 -0.09
CA GLY A 156 -12.71 -26.89 -0.89
C GLY A 156 -13.50 -25.65 -1.31
N LEU A 157 -13.01 -24.45 -0.99
CA LEU A 157 -13.65 -23.19 -1.36
C LEU A 157 -13.17 -22.75 -2.74
N THR A 158 -13.93 -23.12 -3.76
CA THR A 158 -13.75 -22.62 -5.12
C THR A 158 -14.68 -21.43 -5.39
N PRO A 159 -14.33 -20.48 -6.28
CA PRO A 159 -15.25 -19.43 -6.71
C PRO A 159 -16.46 -20.03 -7.45
N MET A 160 -17.48 -20.45 -6.69
CA MET A 160 -18.80 -20.83 -7.17
C MET A 160 -19.78 -19.77 -6.71
N GLY A 161 -20.73 -19.38 -7.56
CA GLY A 161 -21.72 -18.33 -7.26
C GLY A 161 -22.75 -18.66 -6.18
N SER A 162 -22.45 -19.57 -5.24
CA SER A 162 -23.36 -19.93 -4.15
C SER A 162 -22.97 -19.27 -2.82
N THR A 163 -24.00 -18.96 -2.04
CA THR A 163 -24.03 -18.08 -0.87
C THR A 163 -23.37 -18.63 0.41
N THR A 164 -22.68 -19.77 0.36
CA THR A 164 -22.32 -20.55 1.57
C THR A 164 -20.99 -20.14 2.24
N ALA A 165 -20.16 -19.27 1.65
CA ALA A 165 -18.73 -19.20 2.01
C ALA A 165 -18.30 -18.25 3.16
N ARG A 166 -19.20 -17.49 3.83
CA ARG A 166 -18.74 -16.39 4.72
C ARG A 166 -18.02 -16.85 5.99
N ARG A 167 -18.48 -17.90 6.69
CA ARG A 167 -17.82 -18.39 7.92
C ARG A 167 -16.55 -19.20 7.63
N GLU A 168 -16.61 -20.09 6.66
CA GLU A 168 -15.51 -21.03 6.30
C GLU A 168 -14.29 -20.31 5.72
N SER A 169 -14.50 -19.16 5.07
CA SER A 169 -13.40 -18.34 4.54
C SER A 169 -12.49 -17.80 5.65
N HIS A 170 -13.04 -17.34 6.78
CA HIS A 170 -12.22 -16.77 7.86
C HIS A 170 -11.34 -17.81 8.57
N GLU A 171 -11.84 -19.03 8.77
CA GLU A 171 -11.07 -20.12 9.38
C GLU A 171 -9.96 -20.64 8.47
N SER A 172 -10.10 -20.46 7.15
CA SER A 172 -9.09 -20.86 6.16
C SER A 172 -7.79 -20.05 6.24
N PHE A 173 -7.82 -18.88 6.91
CA PHE A 173 -6.68 -17.96 7.04
C PHE A 173 -6.03 -17.95 8.43
N ARG A 174 -6.50 -18.77 9.38
CA ARG A 174 -5.82 -19.00 10.65
C ARG A 174 -4.76 -20.10 10.48
#